data_AF-A0A8E0IS55-F1
#
_entry.id   AF-A0A8E0IS55-F1
#
_cell.length_a   1.000
_cell.length_b   1.000
_cell.length_c   1.000
_cell.angle_alpha   90.00
_cell.angle_beta   90.00
_cell.angle_gamma   90.00
#
_symmetry.space_group_name_H-M   'P 1'
#
loop_
_entity.id
_entity.type
_entity.pdbx_description
1 polymer ?
#
loop_
_entity_poly.entity_id
_entity_poly.type
_entity_poly.pdbx_seq_one_letter_code
_entity_poly.pdbx_strand_id
1 'polypeptide(L)'
;QALAPALILVGIMMMSTFKEIEWEDLSQAVPAFMASIVMGFVYNISYGIAAGFIFYCLIKLITGKVKEIHPVLAIVTIGFILNFVILASL
;
A
#
# COMPACT_ATOMS: atom_id res chain seq x y z
N GLN A 1 -6.37 -26.91 15.54
CA GLN A 1 -5.17 -26.52 16.32
C GLN A 1 -5.33 -25.07 16.78
N ALA A 2 -4.87 -24.73 17.98
CA ALA A 2 -4.97 -23.41 18.59
C ALA A 2 -4.09 -22.35 17.88
N LEU A 3 -4.33 -22.13 16.59
CA LEU A 3 -3.69 -21.11 15.76
C LEU A 3 -4.48 -19.80 15.76
N ALA A 4 -5.80 -19.87 16.02
CA ALA A 4 -6.67 -18.70 16.07
C ALA A 4 -6.19 -17.60 17.05
N PRO A 5 -5.77 -17.89 18.29
CA PRO A 5 -5.28 -16.85 19.20
C PRO A 5 -3.98 -16.22 18.71
N ALA A 6 -3.09 -17.02 18.12
CA ALA A 6 -1.82 -16.54 17.58
C ALA A 6 -2.05 -15.63 16.36
N LEU A 7 -2.98 -15.98 15.47
CA LEU A 7 -3.32 -15.16 14.30
C LEU A 7 -3.97 -13.83 14.68
N ILE A 8 -4.81 -13.80 15.72
CA ILE A 8 -5.38 -12.55 16.25
C ILE A 8 -4.26 -11.63 16.77
N LEU A 9 -3.32 -12.18 17.53
CA LEU A 9 -2.16 -11.43 18.04
C LEU A 9 -1.29 -10.88 16.91
N VAL A 10 -0.99 -11.68 15.90
CA VAL A 10 -0.22 -11.25 14.72
C VAL A 10 -0.96 -10.13 13.97
N GLY A 11 -2.28 -10.24 13.79
CA GLY A 11 -3.08 -9.19 13.16
C GLY A 11 -3.02 -7.86 13.93
N ILE A 12 -3.09 -7.92 15.27
CA ILE A 12 -2.94 -6.73 16.13
C ILE A 12 -1.53 -6.13 15.99
N MET A 13 -0.50 -6.96 15.91
CA MET A 13 0.87 -6.49 15.69
C MET A 13 1.04 -5.82 14.32
N MET A 14 0.41 -6.33 13.26
CA MET A 14 0.45 -5.70 11.93
C MET A 14 -0.29 -4.36 11.89
N MET A 15 -1.36 -4.20 12.67
CA MET A 15 -2.02 -2.90 12.84
C MET A 15 -1.14 -1.87 13.53
N SER A 16 -0.15 -2.29 14.33
CA SER A 16 0.76 -1.35 15.01
C SER A 16 1.64 -0.57 14.03
N THR A 17 1.97 -1.14 12.87
CA THR A 17 2.71 -0.47 11.79
C THR A 17 1.97 0.74 11.23
N PHE A 18 0.64 0.81 11.34
CA PHE A 18 -0.12 2.00 10.94
C PHE A 18 0.20 3.24 11.79
N LYS A 19 0.71 3.04 13.00
CA LYS A 19 1.14 4.13 13.88
C LYS A 19 2.45 4.78 13.40
N GLU A 20 3.27 4.06 12.64
CA GLU A 20 4.54 4.57 12.11
C GLU A 20 4.33 5.47 10.88
N ILE A 21 3.10 5.53 10.33
CA ILE A 21 2.76 6.40 9.21
C ILE A 21 2.71 7.85 9.69
N GLU A 22 3.37 8.74 8.96
CA GLU A 22 3.39 10.18 9.22
C GLU A 22 2.07 10.82 8.76
N TRP A 23 1.06 10.79 9.63
CA TRP A 23 -0.32 11.25 9.32
C TRP A 23 -0.43 12.77 9.07
N GLU A 24 0.56 13.55 9.49
CA GLU A 24 0.62 15.00 9.26
C GLU A 24 1.04 15.34 7.81
N ASP A 25 1.80 14.46 7.15
CA ASP A 25 2.11 14.62 5.73
C ASP A 25 1.03 13.95 4.88
N LEU A 26 0.14 14.77 4.31
CA LEU A 26 -0.92 14.32 3.39
C LEU A 26 -0.37 13.50 2.20
N SER A 27 0.89 13.70 1.81
CA SER A 27 1.51 12.93 0.74
C SER A 27 1.76 11.46 1.10
N GLN A 28 1.77 11.12 2.39
CA GLN A 28 1.90 9.74 2.90
C GLN A 28 0.58 9.23 3.49
N ALA A 29 -0.16 10.09 4.20
CA ALA A 29 -1.41 9.75 4.85
C ALA A 29 -2.51 9.33 3.86
N VAL A 30 -2.68 10.08 2.76
CA VAL A 30 -3.72 9.82 1.75
C VAL A 30 -3.50 8.46 1.05
N PRO A 31 -2.30 8.15 0.54
CA PRO A 31 -2.02 6.83 -0.02
C PRO A 31 -2.21 5.68 0.96
N ALA A 32 -1.72 5.82 2.19
CA ALA A 32 -1.80 4.74 3.17
C ALA A 32 -3.25 4.45 3.61
N PHE A 33 -4.07 5.49 3.72
CA PHE A 33 -5.49 5.36 3.96
C PHE A 33 -6.22 4.70 2.79
N MET A 34 -5.91 5.08 1.55
CA MET A 34 -6.48 4.43 0.37
C MET A 34 -6.06 2.96 0.27
N ALA A 35 -4.79 2.65 0.53
CA ALA A 35 -4.28 1.28 0.52
C ALA A 35 -5.03 0.37 1.50
N SER A 36 -5.25 0.84 2.73
CA SER A 36 -5.90 0.05 3.77
C SER A 36 -7.38 -0.22 3.48
N ILE A 37 -8.08 0.78 2.94
CA ILE A 37 -9.45 0.61 2.45
C ILE A 37 -9.49 -0.40 1.32
N VAL A 38 -8.68 -0.23 0.27
CA VAL A 38 -8.69 -1.13 -0.89
C VAL A 38 -8.32 -2.55 -0.47
N MET A 39 -7.36 -2.72 0.44
CA MET A 39 -7.03 -4.04 0.98
C MET A 39 -8.22 -4.71 1.69
N GLY A 40 -8.97 -3.95 2.49
CA GLY A 40 -10.17 -4.45 3.18
C GLY A 40 -11.31 -4.81 2.22
N PHE A 41 -11.52 -4.02 1.17
CA PHE A 41 -12.60 -4.25 0.20
C PHE A 41 -12.30 -5.36 -0.82
N VAL A 42 -11.05 -5.50 -1.25
CA VAL A 42 -10.66 -6.48 -2.28
C VAL A 42 -10.40 -7.88 -1.67
N TYR A 43 -10.40 -8.01 -0.34
CA TYR A 43 -10.06 -9.25 0.41
C TYR A 43 -8.73 -9.89 -0.02
N ASN A 44 -7.89 -9.12 -0.73
CA ASN A 44 -6.63 -9.57 -1.30
C ASN A 44 -5.55 -8.54 -0.95
N ILE A 45 -4.65 -8.97 -0.07
CA ILE A 45 -3.55 -8.16 0.44
C ILE A 45 -2.65 -7.69 -0.72
N SER A 46 -2.40 -8.54 -1.71
CA SER A 46 -1.53 -8.20 -2.85
C SER A 46 -2.11 -7.07 -3.70
N TYR A 47 -3.40 -7.13 -4.06
CA TYR A 47 -4.04 -6.05 -4.82
C TYR A 47 -4.22 -4.77 -4.00
N GLY A 48 -4.47 -4.89 -2.69
CA GLY A 48 -4.51 -3.73 -1.79
C GLY A 48 -3.18 -3.00 -1.68
N ILE A 49 -2.08 -3.75 -1.54
CA ILE A 49 -0.71 -3.20 -1.54
C ILE A 49 -0.39 -2.55 -2.89
N ALA A 50 -0.75 -3.20 -4.00
CA ALA A 50 -0.55 -2.66 -5.34
C ALA A 50 -1.22 -1.29 -5.52
N ALA A 51 -2.51 -1.21 -5.17
CA ALA A 51 -3.27 0.02 -5.21
C ALA A 51 -2.64 1.09 -4.30
N GLY A 52 -2.21 0.72 -3.10
CA GLY A 52 -1.51 1.61 -2.18
C GLY A 52 -0.25 2.23 -2.78
N PHE A 53 0.58 1.44 -3.45
CA PHE A 53 1.77 1.94 -4.15
C PHE A 53 1.43 2.86 -5.32
N ILE A 54 0.41 2.53 -6.10
CA ILE A 54 -0.05 3.37 -7.21
C ILE A 54 -0.53 4.73 -6.68
N PHE A 55 -1.37 4.73 -5.63
CA PHE A 55 -1.82 5.96 -4.98
C PHE A 55 -0.67 6.75 -4.38
N TYR A 56 0.33 6.09 -3.79
CA TYR A 56 1.52 6.75 -3.25
C TYR A 56 2.30 7.49 -4.33
N CYS A 57 2.56 6.80 -5.44
CA CYS A 57 3.27 7.37 -6.58
C CYS A 57 2.47 8.51 -7.22
N LEU A 58 1.15 8.34 -7.37
CA LEU A 58 0.25 9.35 -7.91
C LEU A 58 0.22 10.63 -7.05
N ILE A 59 0.08 10.49 -5.73
CA ILE A 59 0.04 11.63 -4.81
C ILE A 59 1.40 12.33 -4.74
N LYS A 60 2.52 11.59 -4.69
CA LYS A 60 3.87 12.18 -4.75
C LYS A 60 4.15 12.89 -6.08
N LEU A 61 3.59 12.39 -7.19
CA LEU A 61 3.64 13.03 -8.51
C LEU A 61 2.86 14.36 -8.53
N ILE A 62 1.62 14.36 -8.02
CA ILE A 62 0.78 15.57 -7.95
C ILE A 62 1.37 16.61 -6.98
N THR A 63 1.98 16.16 -5.89
CA THR A 63 2.60 17.03 -4.87
C THR A 63 3.98 17.56 -5.31
N GLY A 64 4.50 17.15 -6.47
CA GLY A 64 5.80 17.56 -7.00
C GLY A 64 7.01 17.01 -6.22
N LYS A 65 6.79 16.19 -5.18
CA LYS A 65 7.81 15.58 -4.31
C LYS A 65 8.32 14.25 -4.87
N VAL A 66 8.54 14.18 -6.18
CA VAL A 66 8.93 12.94 -6.89
C VAL A 66 10.31 12.42 -6.45
N LYS A 67 11.19 13.29 -5.93
CA LYS A 67 12.54 12.94 -5.46
C LYS A 67 12.60 12.22 -4.11
N GLU A 68 11.52 12.26 -3.32
CA GLU A 68 11.44 11.53 -2.04
C GLU A 68 10.92 10.10 -2.19
N ILE A 69 10.61 9.67 -3.41
CA ILE A 69 10.19 8.30 -3.66
C ILE A 69 11.40 7.40 -3.45
N HIS A 70 11.36 6.56 -2.42
CA HIS A 70 12.38 5.54 -2.23
C HIS A 70 12.47 4.68 -3.50
N PRO A 71 13.68 4.45 -4.06
CA PRO A 71 13.85 3.74 -5.34
C PRO A 71 13.25 2.33 -5.35
N VAL A 72 13.16 1.68 -4.18
CA VAL A 72 12.47 0.39 -4.00
C VAL A 72 10.97 0.50 -4.28
N LEU A 73 10.32 1.57 -3.80
CA LEU A 73 8.89 1.80 -4.04
C LEU A 73 8.61 2.07 -5.53
N ALA A 74 9.51 2.81 -6.19
CA ALA A 74 9.39 3.08 -7.63
C ALA A 74 9.48 1.79 -8.45
N ILE A 75 10.45 0.92 -8.16
CA ILE A 75 10.62 -0.38 -8.84
C ILE A 75 9.39 -1.28 -8.63
N VAL A 76 8.90 -1.37 -7.39
CA VAL A 76 7.73 -2.21 -7.07
C VAL A 76 6.45 -1.66 -7.70
N THR A 77 6.27 -0.34 -7.72
CA THR A 77 5.13 0.31 -8.39
C THR A 77 5.15 0.04 -9.89
N ILE A 78 6.32 0.13 -10.54
CA ILE A 78 6.48 -0.18 -11.97
C ILE A 78 6.19 -1.66 -12.24
N GLY A 79 6.67 -2.57 -11.38
CA GLY A 79 6.37 -4.00 -11.49
C GLY A 79 4.88 -4.31 -11.38
N PHE A 80 4.16 -3.64 -10.47
CA PHE A 80 2.71 -3.78 -10.34
C PHE A 80 1.93 -3.15 -11.48
N ILE A 81 2.35 -1.99 -11.99
CA ILE A 81 1.77 -1.36 -13.18
C ILE A 81 1.91 -2.29 -14.40
N LEU A 82 3.09 -2.89 -14.59
CA LEU A 82 3.30 -3.90 -15.64
C LEU A 82 2.38 -5.11 -15.47
N ASN A 83 2.25 -5.61 -14.25
CA ASN A 83 1.34 -6.73 -13.95
C ASN A 83 -0.12 -6.37 -14.27
N PHE A 84 -0.57 -5.18 -13.87
CA PHE A 84 -1.93 -4.71 -14.11
C PHE A 84 -2.22 -4.49 -15.61
N VAL A 85 -1.25 -3.95 -16.36
CA VAL A 85 -1.36 -3.76 -17.82
C VAL A 85 -1.40 -5.10 -18.56
N ILE A 86 -0.57 -6.08 -18.15
CA ILE A 86 -0.60 -7.43 -18.73
C ILE A 86 -1.92 -8.13 -18.42
N LEU A 87 -2.43 -8.00 -17.19
CA LEU A 87 -3.72 -8.58 -16.79
C LEU A 87 -4.91 -7.89 -17.49
N ALA A 88 -4.83 -6.58 -17.74
CA ALA A 88 -5.88 -5.82 -18.44
C ALA A 88 -5.85 -6.01 -19.97
N SER A 89 -4.73 -6.47 -20.53
CA SER A 89 -4.57 -6.73 -21.97
C SER A 89 -4.90 -8.17 -22.37
N LEU A 90 -5.19 -9.06 -21.41
CA LEU A 90 -5.54 -10.47 -21.62
C LEU A 90 -7.06 -10.67 -21.44
#